data_AF-A0A955HB29-F1
#
_entry.id   AF-A0A955HB29-F1
#
_cell.length_a   1.000
_cell.length_b   1.000
_cell.length_c   1.000
_cell.angle_alpha   90.00
_cell.angle_beta   90.00
_cell.angle_gamma   90.00
#
_symmetry.space_group_name_H-M   'P 1'
#
loop_
_entity.id
_entity.type
_entity.pdbx_description
1 polymer ?
#
loop_
_entity_poly.entity_id
_entity_poly.type
_entity_poly.pdbx_seq_one_letter_code
_entity_poly.pdbx_strand_id
1 'polypeptide(L)'
;MGLFDSLKPQPTNTAAGPKPSDQLLTLTDVIAPSAVNINPRSINVSGVNARVYYAVSYPRFLNDGWIEPVLNLPKELDVSIFVHPIDTAETLKKFQKKVAEVQSQINLKAEKGEVRDPQLEAAYRNLEELRDKLQQAEEKLFNVGFYLAVYGENENDITKIENEIRGILDARLIAMKPALFQQEQGLRSVLPLATDELLVHSKFNSEPLSSFFPFTSFDLTSDTGILYGINRHNSSLVLFDRYSLTNYNS
;
A
#
# COMPACT_ATOMS: atom_id res chain seq x y z
N MET A 1 -58.30 -12.77 -39.67
CA MET A 1 -58.10 -11.90 -38.48
C MET A 1 -57.91 -10.48 -38.99
N GLY A 2 -58.78 -9.57 -38.55
CA GLY A 2 -59.16 -8.36 -39.31
C GLY A 2 -58.27 -7.14 -39.13
N LEU A 3 -58.41 -6.23 -40.11
CA LEU A 3 -57.76 -4.91 -40.28
C LEU A 3 -57.99 -3.87 -39.16
N PHE A 4 -58.53 -4.26 -38.00
CA PHE A 4 -58.90 -3.37 -36.89
C PHE A 4 -58.19 -3.69 -35.55
N ASP A 5 -57.20 -4.58 -35.54
CA ASP A 5 -56.45 -4.93 -34.32
C ASP A 5 -55.39 -3.88 -33.92
N SER A 6 -55.23 -2.81 -34.71
CA SER A 6 -54.31 -1.68 -34.45
C SER A 6 -54.92 -0.55 -33.61
N LEU A 7 -56.19 -0.67 -33.20
CA LEU A 7 -56.90 0.36 -32.42
C LEU A 7 -57.04 0.02 -30.92
N LYS A 8 -56.31 -0.99 -30.42
CA LYS A 8 -56.21 -1.18 -28.97
C LYS A 8 -55.19 -0.19 -28.41
N PRO A 9 -55.58 0.68 -27.46
CA PRO A 9 -54.63 1.56 -26.80
C PRO A 9 -53.60 0.69 -26.07
N GLN A 10 -52.33 0.83 -26.42
CA GLN A 10 -51.23 0.26 -25.63
C GLN A 10 -51.33 0.84 -24.21
N PRO A 11 -51.14 0.04 -23.15
CA PRO A 11 -51.05 0.57 -21.81
C PRO A 11 -49.91 1.58 -21.80
N THR A 12 -50.25 2.83 -21.55
CA THR A 12 -49.28 3.89 -21.27
C THR A 12 -48.46 3.42 -20.08
N ASN A 13 -47.24 2.94 -20.34
CA ASN A 13 -46.19 2.97 -19.34
C ASN A 13 -46.07 4.44 -18.94
N THR A 14 -46.76 4.83 -17.88
CA THR A 14 -46.43 6.01 -17.11
C THR A 14 -45.00 5.81 -16.65
N ALA A 15 -44.06 6.30 -17.47
CA ALA A 15 -42.73 6.62 -17.03
C ALA A 15 -42.94 7.52 -15.81
N ALA A 16 -42.71 6.95 -14.63
CA ALA A 16 -42.64 7.72 -13.42
C ALA A 16 -41.59 8.80 -13.69
N GLY A 17 -42.03 10.06 -13.82
CA GLY A 17 -41.12 11.18 -13.93
C GLY A 17 -40.13 11.13 -12.76
N PRO A 18 -38.89 11.64 -12.95
CA PRO A 18 -37.88 11.60 -11.90
C PRO A 18 -38.46 12.17 -10.62
N LYS A 19 -38.26 11.44 -9.51
CA LYS A 19 -38.81 11.85 -8.21
C LYS A 19 -38.18 13.20 -7.86
N PRO A 20 -38.87 14.10 -7.14
CA PRO A 20 -38.32 15.42 -6.77
C PRO A 20 -37.03 15.34 -5.93
N SER A 21 -36.70 14.16 -5.36
CA SER A 21 -35.40 13.87 -4.75
C SER A 21 -34.24 13.80 -5.75
N ASP A 22 -34.49 13.53 -7.03
CA ASP A 22 -33.48 13.41 -8.09
C ASP A 22 -33.13 14.79 -8.71
N GLN A 23 -33.80 15.87 -8.27
CA GLN A 23 -33.56 17.24 -8.77
C GLN A 23 -32.54 18.02 -7.91
N LEU A 24 -32.18 17.48 -6.74
CA LEU A 24 -31.18 18.08 -5.86
C LEU A 24 -29.88 17.31 -6.03
N LEU A 25 -28.80 18.02 -6.38
CA LEU A 25 -27.45 17.45 -6.39
C LEU A 25 -27.17 16.84 -5.02
N THR A 26 -26.91 15.53 -5.00
CA THR A 26 -26.48 14.87 -3.76
C THR A 26 -25.02 15.23 -3.50
N LEU A 27 -24.56 15.14 -2.24
CA LEU A 27 -23.14 15.37 -1.92
C LEU A 27 -22.23 14.45 -2.74
N THR A 28 -22.66 13.22 -3.00
CA THR A 28 -21.97 12.26 -3.87
C THR A 28 -21.82 12.76 -5.31
N ASP A 29 -22.82 13.45 -5.86
CA ASP A 29 -22.74 14.04 -7.20
C ASP A 29 -21.78 15.23 -7.24
N VAL A 30 -21.65 15.97 -6.14
CA VAL A 30 -20.74 17.13 -6.03
C VAL A 30 -19.28 16.70 -5.94
N ILE A 31 -18.98 15.60 -5.25
CA ILE A 31 -17.61 15.09 -5.09
C ILE A 31 -17.20 14.08 -6.16
N ALA A 32 -18.14 13.60 -6.97
CA ALA A 32 -17.85 12.63 -8.00
C ALA A 32 -16.89 13.21 -9.05
N PRO A 33 -15.90 12.42 -9.51
CA PRO A 33 -15.03 12.87 -10.60
C PRO A 33 -15.83 13.05 -11.89
N SER A 34 -15.40 14.01 -12.72
CA SER A 34 -16.04 14.32 -14.00
C SER A 34 -16.07 13.13 -14.96
N ALA A 35 -15.01 12.31 -14.94
CA ALA A 35 -14.93 11.05 -15.69
C ALA A 35 -13.86 10.15 -15.07
N VAL A 36 -14.05 8.84 -15.19
CA VAL A 36 -13.04 7.83 -14.84
C VAL A 36 -12.85 6.91 -16.05
N ASN A 37 -11.61 6.78 -16.50
CA ASN A 37 -11.24 5.83 -17.54
C ASN A 37 -10.21 4.84 -16.98
N ILE A 38 -10.56 3.55 -16.99
CA ILE A 38 -9.74 2.48 -16.42
C ILE A 38 -9.05 1.73 -17.54
N ASN A 39 -7.72 1.79 -17.56
CA ASN A 39 -6.89 1.00 -18.46
C ASN A 39 -6.23 -0.17 -17.68
N PRO A 40 -5.68 -1.18 -18.38
CA PRO A 40 -4.98 -2.28 -17.73
C PRO A 40 -3.81 -1.85 -16.83
N ARG A 41 -3.10 -0.77 -17.19
CA ARG A 41 -1.88 -0.33 -16.49
C ARG A 41 -2.01 1.06 -15.86
N SER A 42 -3.07 1.80 -16.13
CA SER A 42 -3.27 3.16 -15.60
C SER A 42 -4.75 3.45 -15.41
N ILE A 43 -5.05 4.44 -14.60
CA ILE A 43 -6.41 4.96 -14.41
C ILE A 43 -6.37 6.47 -14.61
N ASN A 44 -7.26 7.01 -15.43
CA ASN A 44 -7.42 8.45 -15.60
C ASN A 44 -8.63 8.89 -14.79
N VAL A 45 -8.44 9.83 -13.86
CA VAL A 45 -9.51 10.42 -13.06
C VAL A 45 -9.54 11.91 -13.35
N SER A 46 -10.60 12.37 -14.01
CA SER A 46 -10.83 13.78 -14.37
C SER A 46 -9.64 14.46 -15.07
N GLY A 47 -8.91 13.72 -15.92
CA GLY A 47 -7.75 14.22 -16.67
C GLY A 47 -6.40 13.89 -16.05
N VAL A 48 -6.33 13.51 -14.77
CA VAL A 48 -5.08 13.10 -14.11
C VAL A 48 -4.86 11.61 -14.32
N ASN A 49 -3.73 11.22 -14.90
CA ASN A 49 -3.35 9.82 -15.01
C ASN A 49 -2.68 9.37 -13.71
N ALA A 50 -3.12 8.24 -13.18
CA ALA A 50 -2.54 7.59 -12.04
C ALA A 50 -2.15 6.14 -12.37
N ARG A 51 -1.17 5.63 -11.63
CA ARG A 51 -0.80 4.22 -11.66
C ARG A 51 -0.48 3.74 -10.28
N VAL A 52 -1.07 2.60 -9.92
CA VAL A 52 -0.90 1.99 -8.62
C VAL A 52 0.04 0.80 -8.70
N TYR A 53 0.90 0.72 -7.69
CA TYR A 53 1.89 -0.32 -7.48
C TYR A 53 1.74 -0.93 -6.08
N TYR A 54 2.21 -2.16 -5.95
CA TYR A 54 2.26 -2.88 -4.68
C TYR A 54 3.60 -3.60 -4.54
N ALA A 55 4.07 -3.75 -3.30
CA ALA A 55 5.29 -4.50 -3.01
C ALA A 55 5.02 -6.00 -3.05
N VAL A 56 5.94 -6.74 -3.66
CA VAL A 56 5.84 -8.21 -3.84
C VAL A 56 6.93 -8.95 -3.10
N SER A 57 8.09 -8.32 -2.93
CA SER A 57 9.24 -8.92 -2.28
C SER A 57 9.97 -7.88 -1.45
N TYR A 58 10.51 -8.33 -0.32
CA TYR A 58 11.32 -7.56 0.59
C TYR A 58 12.64 -8.28 0.86
N PRO A 59 13.71 -7.57 1.24
CA PRO A 59 14.94 -8.20 1.71
C PRO A 59 14.70 -9.01 2.99
N ARG A 60 15.63 -9.92 3.29
CA ARG A 60 15.62 -10.67 4.55
C ARG A 60 15.72 -9.77 5.79
N PHE A 61 16.46 -8.66 5.65
CA PHE A 61 16.61 -7.64 6.69
C PHE A 61 16.17 -6.31 6.09
N LEU A 62 15.18 -5.70 6.71
CA LEU A 62 14.64 -4.41 6.31
C LEU A 62 15.24 -3.34 7.23
N ASN A 63 16.01 -2.42 6.66
CA ASN A 63 16.63 -1.34 7.43
C ASN A 63 15.60 -0.27 7.77
N ASP A 64 15.81 0.42 8.87
CA ASP A 64 15.03 1.60 9.25
C ASP A 64 15.07 2.68 8.15
N GLY A 65 13.95 3.37 7.95
CA GLY A 65 13.87 4.48 7.00
C GLY A 65 13.94 4.06 5.53
N TRP A 66 13.73 2.79 5.19
CA TRP A 66 13.83 2.31 3.80
C TRP A 66 12.86 3.01 2.83
N ILE A 67 11.72 3.50 3.33
CA ILE A 67 10.69 4.22 2.56
C ILE A 67 11.07 5.69 2.33
N GLU A 68 11.89 6.28 3.20
CA GLU A 68 12.19 7.73 3.21
C GLU A 68 12.64 8.30 1.86
N PRO A 69 13.52 7.66 1.07
CA PRO A 69 13.94 8.23 -0.20
C PRO A 69 12.80 8.28 -1.22
N VAL A 70 11.77 7.43 -1.09
CA VAL A 70 10.56 7.49 -1.93
C VAL A 70 9.67 8.64 -1.47
N LEU A 71 9.46 8.80 -0.17
CA LEU A 71 8.62 9.88 0.39
C LEU A 71 9.22 11.28 0.20
N ASN A 72 10.55 11.38 0.17
CA ASN A 72 11.27 12.63 -0.04
C ASN A 72 11.41 13.01 -1.53
N LEU A 73 10.86 12.23 -2.46
CA LEU A 73 10.84 12.62 -3.87
C LEU A 73 9.97 13.86 -4.06
N PRO A 74 10.42 14.87 -4.84
CA PRO A 74 9.60 16.04 -5.17
C PRO A 74 8.58 15.70 -6.25
N LYS A 75 7.70 14.72 -5.97
CA LYS A 75 6.68 14.17 -6.87
C LYS A 75 5.39 13.94 -6.09
N GLU A 76 4.26 14.08 -6.78
CA GLU A 76 2.95 13.73 -6.23
C GLU A 76 2.85 12.21 -6.15
N LEU A 77 2.75 11.71 -4.91
CA LEU A 77 2.67 10.30 -4.61
C LEU A 77 1.79 10.09 -3.38
N ASP A 78 1.00 9.02 -3.40
CA ASP A 78 0.26 8.56 -2.24
C ASP A 78 0.78 7.20 -1.82
N VAL A 79 1.06 7.04 -0.54
CA VAL A 79 1.51 5.78 0.06
C VAL A 79 0.48 5.34 1.09
N SER A 80 0.04 4.09 0.97
CA SER A 80 -0.84 3.44 1.94
C SER A 80 -0.21 2.15 2.46
N ILE A 81 -0.23 2.02 3.78
CA ILE A 81 0.29 0.85 4.49
C ILE A 81 -0.85 0.24 5.29
N PHE A 82 -1.24 -0.98 4.94
CA PHE A 82 -2.24 -1.74 5.68
C PHE A 82 -1.55 -2.74 6.58
N VAL A 83 -1.98 -2.80 7.83
CA VAL A 83 -1.45 -3.73 8.83
C VAL A 83 -2.61 -4.52 9.41
N HIS A 84 -2.68 -5.80 9.04
CA HIS A 84 -3.72 -6.71 9.49
C HIS A 84 -3.11 -7.72 10.48
N PRO A 85 -3.48 -7.70 11.77
CA PRO A 85 -2.95 -8.65 12.75
C PRO A 85 -3.41 -10.07 12.44
N ILE A 86 -2.52 -11.04 12.65
CA ILE A 86 -2.80 -12.47 12.46
C ILE A 86 -3.00 -13.12 13.84
N ASP A 87 -3.97 -14.02 13.95
CA ASP A 87 -4.11 -14.85 15.15
C ASP A 87 -2.87 -15.73 15.34
N THR A 88 -2.18 -15.49 16.45
CA THR A 88 -0.96 -16.20 16.82
C THR A 88 -1.24 -17.66 17.15
N ALA A 89 -2.39 -18.00 17.73
CA ALA A 89 -2.71 -19.36 18.15
C ALA A 89 -2.89 -20.31 16.95
N GLU A 90 -3.61 -19.87 15.90
CA GLU A 90 -3.73 -20.63 14.66
C GLU A 90 -2.38 -20.77 13.96
N THR A 91 -1.58 -19.70 14.00
CA THR A 91 -0.29 -19.65 13.31
C THR A 91 0.74 -20.56 13.96
N LEU A 92 0.82 -20.62 15.29
CA LEU A 92 1.72 -21.54 16.02
C LEU A 92 1.50 -23.00 15.61
N LYS A 93 0.24 -23.42 15.40
CA LYS A 93 -0.07 -24.77 14.90
C LYS A 93 0.49 -25.01 13.49
N LYS A 94 0.43 -24.00 12.61
CA LYS A 94 1.02 -24.06 11.25
C LYS A 94 2.55 -24.10 11.32
N PHE A 95 3.16 -23.31 12.20
CA PHE A 95 4.60 -23.32 12.44
C PHE A 95 5.10 -24.67 12.93
N GLN A 96 4.40 -25.30 13.89
CA GLN A 96 4.78 -26.63 14.39
C GLN A 96 4.82 -27.68 13.28
N LYS A 97 3.82 -27.67 12.38
CA LYS A 97 3.81 -28.56 11.20
C LYS A 97 4.99 -28.25 10.26
N LYS A 98 5.26 -26.97 9.99
CA LYS A 98 6.36 -26.57 9.10
C LYS A 98 7.74 -26.91 9.65
N VAL A 99 7.95 -26.71 10.95
CA VAL A 99 9.16 -27.13 11.66
C VAL A 99 9.36 -28.65 11.53
N ALA A 100 8.31 -29.44 11.76
CA ALA A 100 8.38 -30.90 11.60
C ALA A 100 8.69 -31.33 10.17
N GLU A 101 8.10 -30.67 9.16
CA GLU A 101 8.41 -30.89 7.75
C GLU A 101 9.89 -30.62 7.44
N VAL A 102 10.42 -29.47 7.87
CA VAL A 102 11.82 -29.10 7.62
C VAL A 102 12.77 -30.05 8.35
N GLN A 103 12.48 -30.39 9.61
CA GLN A 103 13.26 -31.37 10.37
C GLN A 103 13.28 -32.75 9.69
N SER A 104 12.11 -33.20 9.20
CA SER A 104 12.02 -34.46 8.47
C SER A 104 12.85 -34.45 7.19
N GLN A 105 12.88 -33.33 6.45
CA GLN A 105 13.72 -33.20 5.26
C GLN A 105 15.20 -33.29 5.60
N ILE A 106 15.64 -32.64 6.68
CA ILE A 106 17.03 -32.72 7.17
C ILE A 106 17.39 -34.16 7.52
N ASN A 107 16.52 -34.86 8.26
CA ASN A 107 16.75 -36.26 8.64
C ASN A 107 16.84 -37.18 7.41
N LEU A 108 15.93 -37.05 6.44
CA LEU A 108 15.95 -37.84 5.21
C LEU A 108 17.22 -37.62 4.38
N LYS A 109 17.71 -36.37 4.29
CA LYS A 109 18.99 -36.07 3.62
C LYS A 109 20.16 -36.69 4.37
N ALA A 110 20.16 -36.62 5.69
CA ALA A 110 21.19 -37.22 6.53
C ALA A 110 21.21 -38.76 6.41
N GLU A 111 20.05 -39.41 6.38
CA GLU A 111 19.92 -40.86 6.15
C GLU A 111 20.46 -41.30 4.79
N LYS A 112 20.29 -40.46 3.76
CA LYS A 112 20.87 -40.68 2.43
C LYS A 112 22.38 -40.41 2.35
N GLY A 113 22.99 -39.95 3.44
CA GLY A 113 24.40 -39.55 3.46
C GLY A 113 24.70 -38.28 2.67
N GLU A 114 23.69 -37.45 2.37
CA GLU A 114 23.89 -36.17 1.70
C GLU A 114 24.61 -35.17 2.63
N VAL A 115 25.41 -34.29 2.03
CA VAL A 115 26.06 -33.20 2.78
C VAL A 115 25.00 -32.26 3.35
N ARG A 116 25.26 -31.75 4.55
CA ARG A 116 24.41 -30.76 5.22
C ARG A 116 24.10 -29.59 4.30
N ASP A 117 22.83 -29.24 4.24
CA ASP A 117 22.31 -28.11 3.48
C ASP A 117 22.19 -26.89 4.40
N PRO A 118 23.09 -25.89 4.27
CA PRO A 118 23.10 -24.74 5.17
C PRO A 118 21.81 -23.91 5.11
N GLN A 119 21.10 -23.94 3.98
CA GLN A 119 19.85 -23.19 3.81
C GLN A 119 18.72 -23.84 4.61
N LEU A 120 18.62 -25.18 4.57
CA LEU A 120 17.63 -25.92 5.37
C LEU A 120 17.91 -25.79 6.87
N GLU A 121 19.18 -25.87 7.30
CA GLU A 121 19.54 -25.69 8.71
C GLU A 121 19.23 -24.26 9.19
N ALA A 122 19.54 -23.25 8.38
CA ALA A 122 19.19 -21.86 8.70
C ALA A 122 17.68 -21.66 8.77
N ALA A 123 16.93 -22.25 7.84
CA ALA A 123 15.47 -22.19 7.85
C ALA A 123 14.89 -22.83 9.12
N TYR A 124 15.39 -24.01 9.51
CA TYR A 124 14.98 -24.68 10.75
C TYR A 124 15.24 -23.80 11.98
N ARG A 125 16.45 -23.25 12.12
CA ARG A 125 16.81 -22.36 13.24
C ARG A 125 15.92 -21.12 13.30
N ASN A 126 15.72 -20.44 12.17
CA ASN A 126 14.87 -19.24 12.12
C ASN A 126 13.41 -19.57 12.48
N LEU A 127 12.89 -20.73 12.06
CA LEU A 127 11.53 -21.15 12.37
C LEU A 127 11.35 -21.47 13.85
N GLU A 128 12.33 -22.16 14.47
CA GLU A 128 12.35 -22.42 15.92
C GLU A 128 12.42 -21.12 16.72
N GLU A 129 13.34 -20.22 16.37
CA GLU A 129 13.48 -18.92 17.04
C GLU A 129 12.19 -18.09 16.97
N LEU A 130 11.59 -17.98 15.77
CA LEU A 130 10.34 -17.26 15.61
C LEU A 130 9.20 -17.94 16.37
N ARG A 131 9.12 -19.28 16.37
CA ARG A 131 8.11 -20.00 17.16
C ARG A 131 8.23 -19.68 18.65
N ASP A 132 9.45 -19.71 19.17
CA ASP A 132 9.70 -19.49 20.59
C ASP A 132 9.35 -18.05 21.00
N LYS A 133 9.73 -17.05 20.19
CA LYS A 133 9.33 -15.65 20.39
C LYS A 133 7.81 -15.44 20.35
N LEU A 134 7.12 -16.08 19.41
CA LEU A 134 5.66 -16.02 19.32
C LEU A 134 4.97 -16.71 20.51
N GLN A 135 5.52 -17.82 21.00
CA GLN A 135 5.00 -18.54 22.16
C GLN A 135 5.18 -17.73 23.46
N GLN A 136 6.28 -16.97 23.57
CA GLN A 136 6.56 -16.07 24.69
C GLN A 136 5.82 -14.72 24.58
N ALA A 137 5.07 -14.50 23.48
CA ALA A 137 4.39 -13.25 23.17
C ALA A 137 5.32 -12.02 23.08
N GLU A 138 6.60 -12.23 22.76
CA GLU A 138 7.57 -11.16 22.49
C GLU A 138 7.31 -10.51 21.13
N GLU A 139 6.83 -11.30 20.17
CA GLU A 139 6.48 -10.84 18.84
C GLU A 139 5.05 -11.23 18.46
N LYS A 140 4.49 -10.49 17.49
CA LYS A 140 3.23 -10.79 16.81
C LYS A 140 3.45 -10.80 15.30
N LEU A 141 2.57 -11.53 14.60
CA LEU A 141 2.57 -11.60 13.13
C LEU A 141 1.47 -10.73 12.52
N PHE A 142 1.77 -10.16 11.37
CA PHE A 142 0.90 -9.27 10.63
C PHE A 142 0.95 -9.60 9.13
N ASN A 143 -0.18 -9.47 8.45
CA ASN A 143 -0.25 -9.33 7.01
C ASN A 143 -0.15 -7.83 6.68
N VAL A 144 0.85 -7.46 5.91
CA VAL A 144 1.16 -6.07 5.61
C VAL A 144 1.01 -5.82 4.12
N GLY A 145 0.13 -4.89 3.76
CA GLY A 145 -0.01 -4.36 2.40
C GLY A 145 0.77 -3.04 2.28
N PHE A 146 1.55 -2.89 1.22
CA PHE A 146 2.23 -1.64 0.89
C PHE A 146 1.83 -1.25 -0.53
N TYR A 147 1.13 -0.14 -0.65
CA TYR A 147 0.58 0.37 -1.89
C TYR A 147 1.08 1.79 -2.15
N LEU A 148 1.38 2.07 -3.40
CA LEU A 148 1.90 3.36 -3.86
C LEU A 148 1.12 3.76 -5.11
N ALA A 149 0.50 4.93 -5.11
CA ALA A 149 -0.03 5.56 -6.31
C ALA A 149 0.90 6.68 -6.76
N VAL A 150 1.15 6.72 -8.07
CA VAL A 150 1.93 7.78 -8.73
C VAL A 150 1.02 8.49 -9.72
N TYR A 151 1.12 9.81 -9.75
CA TYR A 151 0.33 10.68 -10.62
C TYR A 151 1.20 11.32 -11.70
N GLY A 152 0.59 11.64 -12.84
CA GLY A 152 1.24 12.38 -13.92
C GLY A 152 0.25 12.83 -15.00
N GLU A 153 0.68 13.80 -15.80
CA GLU A 153 -0.13 14.30 -16.92
C GLU A 153 -0.14 13.29 -18.06
N ASN A 154 1.02 12.70 -18.37
CA ASN A 154 1.19 11.77 -19.48
C ASN A 154 1.82 10.44 -19.04
N GLU A 155 1.60 9.41 -19.85
CA GLU A 155 2.17 8.07 -19.66
C GLU A 155 3.71 8.07 -19.54
N ASN A 156 4.37 8.97 -20.28
CA ASN A 156 5.82 9.14 -20.22
C ASN A 156 6.30 9.66 -18.87
N ASP A 157 5.54 10.54 -18.22
CA ASP A 157 5.91 11.13 -16.94
C ASP A 157 5.73 10.11 -15.81
N ILE A 158 4.63 9.37 -15.82
CA ILE A 158 4.42 8.22 -14.94
C ILE A 158 5.56 7.21 -15.10
N THR A 159 5.97 6.91 -16.33
CA THR A 159 7.05 5.94 -16.58
C THR A 159 8.41 6.42 -16.08
N LYS A 160 8.70 7.74 -16.12
CA LYS A 160 9.92 8.29 -15.53
C LYS A 160 9.91 8.14 -14.02
N ILE A 161 8.81 8.54 -13.36
CA ILE A 161 8.66 8.41 -11.90
C ILE A 161 8.71 6.93 -11.49
N GLU A 162 8.06 6.05 -12.25
CA GLU A 162 8.14 4.59 -12.06
C GLU A 162 9.58 4.09 -12.02
N ASN A 163 10.39 4.50 -12.99
CA ASN A 163 11.78 4.03 -13.09
C ASN A 163 12.66 4.59 -11.95
N GLU A 164 12.41 5.83 -11.53
CA GLU A 164 13.10 6.45 -10.40
C GLU A 164 12.78 5.73 -9.08
N ILE A 165 11.49 5.53 -8.79
CA ILE A 165 11.03 4.81 -7.59
C ILE A 165 11.50 3.36 -7.62
N ARG A 166 11.37 2.69 -8.77
CA ARG A 166 11.89 1.31 -8.95
C ARG A 166 13.38 1.26 -8.68
N GLY A 167 14.18 2.20 -9.22
CA GLY A 167 15.62 2.22 -8.98
C GLY A 167 15.98 2.37 -7.49
N ILE A 168 15.26 3.21 -6.75
CA ILE A 168 15.43 3.42 -5.31
C ILE A 168 15.12 2.14 -4.51
N LEU A 169 14.02 1.46 -4.85
CA LEU A 169 13.54 0.28 -4.13
C LEU A 169 14.31 -0.99 -4.52
N ASP A 170 14.66 -1.15 -5.79
CA ASP A 170 15.49 -2.27 -6.28
C ASP A 170 16.88 -2.24 -5.63
N ALA A 171 17.47 -1.06 -5.42
CA ALA A 171 18.72 -0.90 -4.67
C ALA A 171 18.63 -1.39 -3.22
N ARG A 172 17.41 -1.49 -2.67
CA ARG A 172 17.09 -2.03 -1.34
C ARG A 172 16.52 -3.45 -1.39
N LEU A 173 16.55 -4.10 -2.56
CA LEU A 173 15.99 -5.43 -2.81
C LEU A 173 14.47 -5.52 -2.56
N ILE A 174 13.76 -4.41 -2.76
CA ILE A 174 12.31 -4.32 -2.62
C ILE A 174 11.71 -4.27 -4.02
N ALA A 175 10.99 -5.33 -4.39
CA ALA A 175 10.41 -5.44 -5.73
C ALA A 175 8.96 -4.95 -5.73
N MET A 176 8.68 -3.92 -6.54
CA MET A 176 7.33 -3.41 -6.78
C MET A 176 6.77 -3.91 -8.11
N LYS A 177 5.47 -4.20 -8.15
CA LYS A 177 4.74 -4.50 -9.39
C LYS A 177 3.53 -3.58 -9.57
N PRO A 178 3.18 -3.21 -10.81
CA PRO A 178 1.95 -2.48 -11.08
C PRO A 178 0.72 -3.39 -10.86
N ALA A 179 -0.37 -2.81 -10.36
CA ALA A 179 -1.68 -3.45 -10.21
C ALA A 179 -2.37 -3.65 -11.58
N LEU A 180 -1.81 -4.53 -12.42
CA LEU A 180 -2.33 -4.78 -13.76
C LEU A 180 -3.78 -5.29 -13.70
N PHE A 181 -4.65 -4.67 -14.48
CA PHE A 181 -6.10 -4.90 -14.51
C PHE A 181 -6.83 -4.66 -13.18
N GLN A 182 -6.13 -4.09 -12.18
CA GLN A 182 -6.64 -3.84 -10.83
C GLN A 182 -6.36 -2.40 -10.39
N GLN A 183 -6.28 -1.47 -11.36
CA GLN A 183 -5.95 -0.07 -11.08
C GLN A 183 -7.04 0.64 -10.27
N GLU A 184 -8.31 0.30 -10.48
CA GLU A 184 -9.42 0.86 -9.70
C GLU A 184 -9.35 0.40 -8.23
N GLN A 185 -9.21 -0.91 -8.00
CA GLN A 185 -9.04 -1.48 -6.66
C GLN A 185 -7.79 -0.95 -5.99
N GLY A 186 -6.71 -0.81 -6.75
CA GLY A 186 -5.47 -0.20 -6.30
C GLY A 186 -5.67 1.24 -5.84
N LEU A 187 -6.35 2.06 -6.64
CA LEU A 187 -6.57 3.45 -6.29
C LEU A 187 -7.43 3.56 -5.02
N ARG A 188 -8.51 2.79 -4.92
CA ARG A 188 -9.35 2.72 -3.72
C ARG A 188 -8.60 2.24 -2.47
N SER A 189 -7.60 1.37 -2.66
CA SER A 189 -6.71 0.94 -1.58
C SER A 189 -5.76 2.03 -1.14
N VAL A 190 -5.39 2.95 -2.03
CA VAL A 190 -4.48 4.06 -1.68
C VAL A 190 -5.24 5.26 -1.10
N LEU A 191 -6.51 5.43 -1.46
CA LEU A 191 -7.35 6.49 -0.90
C LEU A 191 -7.50 6.34 0.64
N PRO A 192 -7.65 7.46 1.37
CA PRO A 192 -7.80 7.46 2.84
C PRO A 192 -9.20 7.02 3.31
N LEU A 193 -9.75 5.99 2.66
CA LEU A 193 -11.03 5.35 3.00
C LEU A 193 -10.86 4.12 3.91
N ALA A 194 -9.60 3.76 4.20
CA ALA A 194 -9.23 2.57 4.98
C ALA A 194 -9.78 1.26 4.39
N THR A 195 -9.94 1.20 3.06
CA THR A 195 -10.46 0.05 2.33
C THR A 195 -9.35 -0.65 1.57
N ASP A 196 -8.89 -1.80 2.06
CA ASP A 196 -7.90 -2.63 1.36
C ASP A 196 -8.60 -3.57 0.36
N GLU A 197 -8.66 -3.17 -0.91
CA GLU A 197 -9.26 -3.97 -1.98
C GLU A 197 -8.26 -4.84 -2.74
N LEU A 198 -6.97 -4.46 -2.76
CA LEU A 198 -5.94 -5.24 -3.45
C LEU A 198 -5.62 -6.54 -2.73
N LEU A 199 -5.66 -6.56 -1.38
CA LEU A 199 -5.40 -7.74 -0.56
C LEU A 199 -4.06 -8.43 -0.86
N VAL A 200 -3.09 -7.68 -1.40
CA VAL A 200 -1.74 -8.18 -1.62
C VAL A 200 -0.91 -7.90 -0.38
N HIS A 201 -0.65 -8.94 0.41
CA HIS A 201 0.03 -8.84 1.69
C HIS A 201 1.31 -9.67 1.74
N SER A 202 2.30 -9.14 2.45
CA SER A 202 3.48 -9.87 2.91
C SER A 202 3.41 -10.08 4.41
N LYS A 203 3.95 -11.21 4.90
CA LYS A 203 3.92 -11.52 6.33
C LYS A 203 5.13 -10.92 7.02
N PHE A 204 4.89 -10.17 8.08
CA PHE A 204 5.93 -9.60 8.93
C PHE A 204 5.68 -9.94 10.40
N ASN A 205 6.76 -10.14 11.13
CA ASN A 205 6.77 -10.06 12.59
C ASN A 205 6.94 -8.59 13.04
N SER A 206 6.79 -8.35 14.33
CA SER A 206 6.72 -7.00 14.90
C SER A 206 7.99 -6.17 14.66
N GLU A 207 9.16 -6.81 14.72
CA GLU A 207 10.46 -6.15 14.57
C GLU A 207 10.64 -5.49 13.18
N PRO A 208 10.63 -6.21 12.04
CA PRO A 208 10.78 -5.57 10.73
C PRO A 208 9.58 -4.70 10.35
N LEU A 209 8.38 -4.97 10.88
CA LEU A 209 7.22 -4.10 10.67
C LEU A 209 7.45 -2.69 11.24
N SER A 210 8.18 -2.55 12.34
CA SER A 210 8.46 -1.23 12.92
C SER A 210 9.17 -0.29 11.94
N SER A 211 10.00 -0.82 11.04
CA SER A 211 10.70 -0.05 10.00
C SER A 211 9.79 0.56 8.93
N PHE A 212 8.53 0.10 8.81
CA PHE A 212 7.54 0.69 7.90
C PHE A 212 7.03 2.04 8.40
N PHE A 213 7.18 2.33 9.68
CA PHE A 213 6.78 3.61 10.22
C PHE A 213 7.74 4.69 9.68
N PRO A 214 7.24 5.73 9.00
CA PRO A 214 8.10 6.78 8.50
C PRO A 214 8.56 7.63 9.69
N PHE A 215 9.77 7.38 10.20
CA PHE A 215 10.40 8.16 11.27
C PHE A 215 10.87 9.54 10.77
N THR A 216 10.12 10.17 9.86
CA THR A 216 10.46 11.48 9.32
C THR A 216 10.35 12.51 10.44
N SER A 217 11.43 13.24 10.67
CA SER A 217 11.42 14.44 11.49
C SER A 217 10.38 15.41 10.93
N PHE A 218 9.49 15.94 11.79
CA PHE A 218 8.57 17.01 11.39
C PHE A 218 9.33 18.14 10.69
N ASP A 219 8.86 18.54 9.51
CA ASP A 219 9.34 19.75 8.86
C ASP A 219 8.82 20.98 9.61
N LEU A 220 9.73 21.70 10.26
CA LEU A 220 9.45 23.00 10.87
C LEU A 220 9.54 24.08 9.79
N THR A 221 8.64 24.01 8.82
CA THR A 221 8.59 24.91 7.68
C THR A 221 7.21 25.54 7.60
N SER A 222 7.16 26.87 7.71
CA SER A 222 5.98 27.69 7.48
C SER A 222 6.12 28.46 6.17
N ASP A 223 5.01 28.71 5.49
CA ASP A 223 4.97 29.52 4.26
C ASP A 223 5.48 30.96 4.48
N THR A 224 5.44 31.42 5.73
CA THR A 224 5.94 32.72 6.15
C THR A 224 6.81 32.58 7.40
N GLY A 225 8.00 33.15 7.38
CA GLY A 225 8.86 33.21 8.56
C GLY A 225 10.30 33.58 8.26
N ILE A 226 11.13 33.53 9.29
CA ILE A 226 12.56 33.79 9.16
C ILE A 226 13.24 32.48 8.78
N LEU A 227 14.09 32.52 7.74
CA LEU A 227 14.91 31.37 7.35
C LEU A 227 16.00 31.14 8.41
N TYR A 228 15.88 30.07 9.18
CA TYR A 228 16.88 29.65 10.16
C TYR A 228 17.99 28.77 9.55
N GLY A 229 17.68 28.07 8.46
CA GLY A 229 18.63 27.20 7.78
C GLY A 229 17.95 26.09 6.99
N ILE A 230 18.69 25.01 6.77
CA ILE A 230 18.19 23.80 6.10
C ILE A 230 18.20 22.63 7.08
N ASN A 231 17.15 21.82 7.05
CA ASN A 231 17.12 20.57 7.78
C ASN A 231 18.13 19.61 7.14
N ARG A 232 19.05 19.06 7.94
CA ARG A 232 20.11 18.19 7.42
C ARG A 232 19.64 16.80 7.03
N HIS A 233 18.45 16.39 7.47
CA HIS A 233 17.91 15.06 7.23
C HIS A 233 17.13 14.97 5.91
N ASN A 234 16.34 15.98 5.57
CA ASN A 234 15.52 16.00 4.36
C ASN A 234 15.74 17.22 3.46
N SER A 235 16.73 18.07 3.78
CA SER A 235 17.09 19.28 3.01
C SER A 235 15.97 20.32 2.87
N SER A 236 14.90 20.22 3.66
CA SER A 236 13.84 21.22 3.71
C SER A 236 14.35 22.53 4.32
N LEU A 237 13.70 23.65 3.97
CA LEU A 237 14.01 24.95 4.56
C LEU A 237 13.37 25.05 5.94
N VAL A 238 14.14 25.36 6.97
CA VAL A 238 13.58 25.69 8.29
C VAL A 238 13.15 27.15 8.27
N LEU A 239 11.90 27.37 7.87
CA LEU A 239 11.24 28.68 7.85
C LEU A 239 10.29 28.74 9.02
N PHE A 240 10.58 29.59 9.99
CA PHE A 240 9.78 29.68 11.19
C PHE A 240 9.73 31.12 11.69
N ASP A 241 8.56 31.57 12.16
CA ASP A 241 8.47 32.83 12.88
C ASP A 241 8.14 32.56 14.35
N ARG A 242 9.17 32.52 15.19
CA ARG A 242 9.01 32.32 16.64
C ARG A 242 8.17 33.41 17.31
N TYR A 243 8.07 34.60 16.72
CA TYR A 243 7.32 35.71 17.28
C TYR A 243 5.82 35.63 16.97
N SER A 244 5.43 34.74 16.05
CA SER A 244 4.02 34.42 15.78
C SER A 244 3.40 33.50 16.84
N LEU A 245 4.22 32.87 17.68
CA LEU A 245 3.76 31.97 18.74
C LEU A 245 3.23 32.73 19.96
N THR A 246 2.26 32.12 20.63
CA THR A 246 1.64 32.63 21.88
C THR A 246 2.66 32.80 23.01
N ASN A 247 3.79 32.09 22.97
CA ASN A 247 4.93 32.29 23.87
C ASN A 247 6.23 32.27 23.05
N TYR A 248 6.83 33.45 22.90
CA TYR A 248 7.99 33.71 22.04
C TYR A 248 9.35 33.29 22.64
N ASN A 249 9.38 32.93 23.93
CA ASN A 249 10.61 32.61 24.68
C ASN A 249 10.72 31.12 25.09
N SER A 250 9.80 30.27 24.66
CA SER A 250 9.87 28.82 24.90
C SER A 250 10.59 28.08 23.77
#